data_AF-A0A1V4UZM3-F1
#
_entry.id   AF-A0A1V4UZM3-F1
#
_cell.length_a   1.000
_cell.length_b   1.000
_cell.length_c   1.000
_cell.angle_alpha   90.00
_cell.angle_beta   90.00
_cell.angle_gamma   90.00
#
_symmetry.space_group_name_H-M   'P 1'
#
loop_
_entity.id
_entity.type
_entity.pdbx_description
1 polymer ?
#
loop_
_entity_poly.entity_id
_entity_poly.type
_entity_poly.pdbx_seq_one_letter_code
_entity_poly.pdbx_strand_id
1 'polypeptide(L)' 'MIHARLVLLAEAGEDMEMVGRSIEPDNLPNMNLLIDKRSLSLQFSIEKPGTLLTTMDDLLMNIKIAKETLSVAEDR' A
#
# COMPACT_ATOMS: atom_id res chain seq x y z
N MET A 1 -20.03 8.96 -3.95
CA MET A 1 -18.65 8.56 -4.27
C MET A 1 -17.80 8.81 -3.05
N ILE A 2 -17.05 7.81 -2.61
CA ILE A 2 -16.17 7.86 -1.43
C ILE A 2 -14.74 8.01 -1.95
N HIS A 3 -14.02 9.00 -1.44
CA HIS A 3 -12.60 9.17 -1.71
C HIS A 3 -11.83 8.73 -0.48
N ALA A 4 -10.90 7.81 -0.65
CA ALA A 4 -10.07 7.28 0.41
C ALA A 4 -8.61 7.62 0.14
N ARG A 5 -7.89 7.94 1.22
CA ARG A 5 -6.45 8.12 1.20
C ARG A 5 -5.85 7.33 2.37
N LEU A 6 -5.07 6.31 2.03
CA LEU A 6 -4.26 5.57 2.97
C LEU A 6 -2.84 6.14 2.93
N VAL A 7 -2.26 6.42 4.10
CA VAL A 7 -0.88 6.87 4.24
C VAL A 7 -0.18 5.97 5.24
N LEU A 8 0.89 5.33 4.81
CA LEU A 8 1.79 4.55 5.66
C LEU A 8 3.09 5.31 5.81
N LEU A 9 3.57 5.43 7.03
CA LEU A 9 4.85 6.07 7.34
C LEU A 9 5.90 4.98 7.52
N ALA A 10 7.11 5.25 7.04
CA ALA A 10 8.24 4.37 7.22
C ALA A 10 8.59 4.23 8.71
N GLU A 11 8.80 3.02 9.16
CA GLU A 11 9.53 2.76 10.41
C GLU A 11 11.05 2.88 10.18
N ALA A 12 11.82 2.92 11.26
CA ALA A 12 13.27 3.07 11.16
C ALA A 12 13.89 1.85 10.44
N GLY A 13 14.57 2.10 9.32
CA GLY A 13 15.20 1.07 8.51
C GLY A 13 14.33 0.56 7.36
N GLU A 14 13.09 1.02 7.21
CA GLU A 14 12.22 0.57 6.11
C GLU A 14 12.52 1.26 4.78
N ASP A 15 12.70 0.46 3.72
CA ASP A 15 12.74 0.94 2.34
C ASP A 15 11.32 1.00 1.74
N MET A 16 10.69 2.17 1.86
CA MET A 16 9.35 2.41 1.31
C MET A 16 9.32 2.37 -0.22
N GLU A 17 10.45 2.58 -0.90
CA GLU A 17 10.52 2.42 -2.35
C GLU A 17 10.35 0.95 -2.73
N MET A 18 11.04 0.07 -2.00
CA MET A 18 10.95 -1.37 -2.22
C MET A 18 9.57 -1.91 -1.85
N VAL A 19 9.03 -1.53 -0.68
CA VAL A 19 7.66 -1.89 -0.28
C VAL A 19 6.64 -1.41 -1.32
N GLY A 20 6.76 -0.15 -1.76
CA GLY A 20 5.84 0.45 -2.72
C GLY A 20 5.83 -0.22 -4.08
N ARG A 21 7.01 -0.59 -4.59
CA ARG A 21 7.13 -1.36 -5.85
C ARG A 21 6.59 -2.78 -5.71
N SER A 22 6.76 -3.42 -4.55
CA SER A 22 6.24 -4.77 -4.30
C SER A 22 4.71 -4.84 -4.23
N ILE A 23 4.06 -3.72 -3.90
CA ILE A 23 2.59 -3.62 -3.87
C ILE A 23 2.03 -2.87 -5.08
N GLU A 24 2.88 -2.53 -6.08
CA GLU A 24 2.49 -1.68 -7.21
C GLU A 24 1.17 -2.21 -7.77
N PRO A 25 0.08 -1.44 -7.62
CA PRO A 25 -1.22 -2.06 -7.59
C PRO A 25 -1.65 -2.53 -8.97
N ASP A 26 -2.06 -3.78 -9.06
CA ASP A 26 -2.68 -4.31 -10.26
C ASP A 26 -4.06 -3.65 -10.46
N ASN A 27 -4.12 -2.70 -11.39
CA ASN A 27 -5.30 -2.34 -12.17
C ASN A 27 -6.59 -1.89 -11.45
N LEU A 28 -6.52 -0.89 -10.56
CA LEU A 28 -7.71 -0.09 -10.26
C LEU A 28 -7.67 1.24 -11.05
N PRO A 29 -8.60 1.50 -12.00
CA PRO A 29 -8.57 2.66 -12.89
C PRO A 29 -8.72 4.03 -12.20
N ASN A 30 -8.73 4.07 -10.87
CA ASN A 30 -8.79 5.29 -10.07
C ASN A 30 -7.87 5.20 -8.85
N MET A 31 -6.86 4.32 -8.85
CA MET A 31 -5.92 4.18 -7.73
C MET A 31 -4.56 4.75 -8.09
N ASN A 32 -4.16 5.78 -7.35
CA ASN A 32 -2.86 6.41 -7.48
C ASN A 32 -1.99 6.03 -6.28
N LEU A 33 -0.86 5.40 -6.57
CA LEU A 33 0.20 5.13 -5.61
C LEU A 33 1.28 6.21 -5.75
N LEU A 34 1.58 6.88 -4.64
CA LEU A 34 2.70 7.81 -4.50
C LEU A 34 3.67 7.24 -3.48
N ILE A 35 4.92 7.13 -3.88
CA ILE A 35 6.00 6.62 -3.04
C ILE A 35 6.97 7.75 -2.76
N ASP A 36 7.28 7.94 -1.48
CA ASP A 36 8.30 8.86 -0.99
C ASP A 36 9.23 8.10 -0.03
N LYS A 37 10.43 8.64 0.22
CA LYS A 37 11.46 8.03 1.06
C LYS A 37 10.99 7.65 2.45
N ARG A 38 9.96 8.32 2.97
CA ARG A 38 9.43 8.11 4.32
C ARG A 38 7.97 7.72 4.35
N SER A 39 7.31 7.60 3.20
CA SER A 39 5.89 7.30 3.19
C SER A 39 5.41 6.69 1.90
N LEU A 40 4.30 5.98 2.02
CA LEU A 40 3.54 5.44 0.92
C LEU A 40 2.12 5.98 1.01
N SER A 41 1.61 6.56 -0.08
CA SER A 41 0.25 7.09 -0.14
C SER A 41 -0.53 6.45 -1.28
N LEU A 42 -1.62 5.76 -0.93
CA LEU A 42 -2.61 5.24 -1.86
C LEU A 42 -3.85 6.13 -1.83
N GLN A 43 -4.29 6.56 -3.01
CA GLN A 43 -5.51 7.35 -3.18
C GLN A 43 -6.43 6.64 -4.15
N PHE A 44 -7.68 6.42 -3.78
CA PHE A 44 -8.66 5.80 -4.66
C PHE A 44 -10.10 6.26 -4.39
N SER A 45 -10.97 6.02 -5.36
CA SER A 45 -12.39 6.39 -5.30
C SER A 45 -13.26 5.16 -5.51
N ILE A 46 -14.30 4.99 -4.69
CA ILE A 46 -15.23 3.85 -4.72
C ILE A 46 -16.67 4.31 -4.46
N GLU A 47 -17.66 3.58 -4.97
CA GLU A 47 -19.07 3.94 -4.81
C GLU A 47 -19.72 3.36 -3.55
N LYS A 48 -19.30 2.17 -3.12
CA LYS A 48 -19.95 1.39 -2.06
C LYS A 48 -19.04 1.27 -0.83
N PRO A 49 -19.54 1.61 0.39
CA PRO A 49 -18.75 1.47 1.62
C PRO A 49 -18.22 0.05 1.85
N GLY A 50 -19.01 -0.98 1.54
CA GLY A 50 -18.57 -2.37 1.68
C GLY A 50 -17.35 -2.69 0.82
N THR A 51 -17.30 -2.18 -0.42
CA THR A 51 -16.16 -2.34 -1.31
C THR A 51 -14.94 -1.58 -0.81
N LEU A 52 -15.11 -0.40 -0.21
CA LEU A 52 -14.01 0.33 0.41
C LEU A 52 -13.34 -0.53 1.49
N LEU A 53 -14.14 -1.14 2.38
CA LEU A 53 -13.62 -1.96 3.47
C LEU A 53 -12.85 -3.17 2.96
N THR A 54 -13.43 -3.93 2.02
CA THR A 54 -12.75 -5.09 1.44
C THR A 54 -11.46 -4.70 0.72
N THR A 55 -11.49 -3.61 -0.05
CA THR A 55 -10.28 -3.11 -0.74
C THR A 55 -9.21 -2.63 0.25
N MET A 56 -9.59 -1.98 1.36
CA MET A 56 -8.63 -1.61 2.39
C MET A 56 -8.01 -2.82 3.07
N ASP A 57 -8.80 -3.85 3.39
CA ASP A 57 -8.30 -5.09 3.99
C ASP A 57 -7.31 -5.79 3.06
N ASP A 58 -7.64 -5.90 1.77
CA ASP A 58 -6.76 -6.49 0.75
C ASP A 58 -5.44 -5.72 0.61
N LEU A 59 -5.50 -4.38 0.55
CA LEU A 59 -4.32 -3.52 0.46
C LEU A 59 -3.42 -3.67 1.68
N LEU A 60 -3.99 -3.63 2.89
CA LEU A 60 -3.22 -3.79 4.13
C LEU A 60 -2.57 -5.16 4.22
N MET A 61 -3.24 -6.21 3.73
CA MET A 61 -2.66 -7.55 3.66
C MET A 61 -1.48 -7.62 2.68
N ASN A 62 -1.62 -7.02 1.48
CA ASN A 62 -0.52 -6.96 0.50
C ASN A 62 0.70 -6.22 1.05
N ILE A 63 0.49 -5.09 1.74
CA ILE A 63 1.55 -4.32 2.39
C ILE A 63 2.25 -5.16 3.46
N LYS A 64 1.49 -5.87 4.30
CA LYS A 64 2.06 -6.75 5.31
C LYS A 64 2.96 -7.82 4.70
N ILE A 65 2.47 -8.52 3.68
CA ILE A 65 3.22 -9.58 2.99
C ILE A 65 4.49 -9.02 2.34
N ALA A 66 4.40 -7.84 1.69
CA ALA A 66 5.56 -7.18 1.12
C ALA A 66 6.62 -6.88 2.19
N LYS A 67 6.24 -6.26 3.31
CA LYS A 67 7.17 -5.96 4.42
C LYS A 67 7.82 -7.22 5.00
N GLU A 68 7.03 -8.27 5.24
CA GLU A 68 7.54 -9.56 5.76
C GLU A 68 8.52 -10.22 4.78
N THR A 69 8.21 -10.19 3.48
CA THR A 69 9.06 -10.78 2.43
C THR A 69 10.40 -10.04 2.32
N LEU A 70 10.37 -8.71 2.41
CA LEU A 70 11.57 -7.87 2.34
C LEU A 70 12.47 -8.05 3.57
N SER A 71 11.89 -8.12 4.77
CA SER A 71 12.65 -8.40 6.00
C SER A 71 13.38 -9.74 5.94
N VAL A 72 12.75 -10.79 5.38
CA VAL A 72 13.40 -12.10 5.20
C VAL A 72 14.51 -12.09 4.14
N ALA A 73 14.42 -11.19 3.16
CA ALA A 73 15.43 -11.05 2.10
C ALA A 73 16.69 -10.32 2.58
N GLU A 74 16.58 -9.42 3.56
CA GLU A 74 17.73 -8.70 4.14
C GLU A 74 18.54 -9.54 5.14
N ASP A 75 17.94 -10.57 5.74
CA ASP A 75 18.58 -11.51 6.68
C ASP A 75 19.38 -12.64 5.99
N ARG A 76 19.50 -12.64 4.66
CA ARG A 76 20.20 -13.65 3.85
C ARG A 76 21.41 -13.09 3.11
#